data_AF-T1AK39-F1
#
_entry.id   AF-T1AK39-F1
#
_cell.length_a   1.000
_cell.length_b   1.000
_cell.length_c   1.000
_cell.angle_alpha   90.00
_cell.angle_beta   90.00
_cell.angle_gamma   90.00
#
_symmetry.space_group_name_H-M   'P 1'
#
loop_
_entity.id
_entity.type
_entity.pdbx_description
1 polymer ?
#
loop_
_entity_poly.entity_id
_entity_poly.type
_entity_poly.pdbx_seq_one_letter_code
_entity_poly.pdbx_strand_id
1 'polypeptide(L)' 'MLEIVELEKPVGVIVQYGGQTPLKLAQALEANGAPVIGTSPDSIDLAEDRER' A
#
# COMPACT_ATOMS: atom_id res chain seq x y z
N MET A 1 -4.15 9.47 5.66
CA MET A 1 -4.64 8.16 5.16
C MET A 1 -4.91 7.19 6.31
N LEU A 2 -4.00 7.05 7.27
CA LEU A 2 -4.22 6.23 8.49
C LEU A 2 -5.47 6.66 9.28
N GLU A 3 -5.71 7.96 9.47
CA GLU A 3 -6.94 8.47 10.12
C GLU A 3 -8.23 7.99 9.44
N ILE A 4 -8.22 7.88 8.11
CA ILE A 4 -9.39 7.41 7.34
C ILE A 4 -9.57 5.90 7.55
N VAL A 5 -8.48 5.14 7.55
CA VAL A 5 -8.54 3.68 7.78
C VAL A 5 -9.03 3.38 9.20
N GLU A 6 -8.60 4.16 10.19
CA GLU A 6 -9.04 4.01 11.58
C GLU A 6 -10.52 4.36 11.76
N LEU A 7 -10.99 5.42 11.10
CA LEU A 7 -12.39 5.85 11.14
C LEU A 7 -13.32 4.88 10.40
N GLU A 8 -12.98 4.53 9.16
CA GLU A 8 -13.85 3.78 8.25
C GLU A 8 -13.74 2.26 8.42
N LYS A 9 -12.63 1.76 8.96
CA LYS A 9 -12.34 0.32 9.15
C LYS A 9 -12.64 -0.51 7.88
N PRO A 10 -12.00 -0.18 6.75
CA PRO A 10 -12.28 -0.84 5.49
C PRO A 10 -11.91 -2.33 5.55
N VAL A 11 -12.63 -3.13 4.76
CA VAL A 11 -12.28 -4.56 4.56
C VAL A 11 -10.96 -4.71 3.82
N GLY A 12 -10.61 -3.74 2.97
CA GLY A 12 -9.34 -3.72 2.26
C GLY A 12 -9.01 -2.35 1.65
N VAL A 13 -7.72 -2.10 1.44
CA VAL A 13 -7.17 -0.89 0.82
C VAL A 13 -6.38 -1.28 -0.43
N ILE A 14 -6.69 -0.65 -1.56
CA ILE A 14 -6.01 -0.87 -2.84
C ILE A 14 -5.08 0.31 -3.10
N VAL A 15 -3.79 0.03 -3.29
CA VAL A 15 -2.71 1.04 -3.41
C VAL A 15 -2.03 1.03 -4.79
N GLN A 16 -2.32 0.03 -5.62
CA GLN A 16 -1.63 -0.25 -6.88
C GLN A 16 -2.03 0.67 -8.04
N TYR A 17 -3.15 1.40 -7.92
CA TYR A 17 -3.71 2.17 -9.05
C TYR A 17 -3.34 3.65 -9.08
N GLY A 18 -2.62 4.19 -8.09
CA GLY A 18 -2.29 5.62 -8.07
C GLY A 18 -0.81 5.95 -8.32
N GLY A 19 -0.04 5.02 -8.90
CA GLY A 19 1.38 5.21 -9.22
C GLY A 19 2.29 5.15 -7.98
N GLN A 20 3.46 5.81 -8.04
CA GLN A 20 4.50 5.70 -7.00
C GLN A 20 4.08 6.29 -5.64
N THR A 21 3.22 7.31 -5.62
CA THR A 21 2.82 8.00 -4.38
C THR A 21 2.08 7.07 -3.40
N PRO A 22 0.98 6.39 -3.78
CA PRO A 22 0.34 5.41 -2.89
C PRO A 22 1.18 4.16 -2.67
N LEU A 23 2.10 3.82 -3.59
CA LEU A 23 3.00 2.69 -3.42
C LEU A 23 3.96 2.87 -2.24
N LYS A 24 4.58 4.05 -2.15
CA LYS A 24 5.43 4.43 -1.00
C LYS A 24 4.66 4.45 0.32
N LEU A 25 3.36 4.74 0.27
CA LEU A 25 2.49 4.71 1.45
C LEU A 25 2.07 3.28 1.83
N ALA A 26 2.13 2.33 0.91
CA ALA A 26 1.65 0.97 1.13
C ALA A 26 2.41 0.25 2.25
N GLN A 27 3.75 0.37 2.28
CA GLN A 27 4.58 -0.17 3.36
C GLN A 27 4.22 0.44 4.72
N ALA A 28 4.02 1.77 4.77
CA ALA A 28 3.62 2.45 5.99
C ALA A 28 2.20 2.06 6.44
N LEU A 29 1.27 1.85 5.50
CA LEU A 29 -0.09 1.40 5.79
C LEU A 29 -0.10 -0.02 6.34
N GLU A 30 0.62 -0.96 5.73
CA GLU A 30 0.76 -2.33 6.24
C GLU A 30 1.42 -2.38 7.62
N ALA A 31 2.50 -1.61 7.83
CA ALA A 31 3.21 -1.55 9.11
C ALA A 31 2.31 -1.02 10.26
N ASN A 32 1.28 -0.24 9.92
CA ASN A 32 0.28 0.26 10.87
C ASN A 32 -0.99 -0.61 10.93
N GLY A 33 -0.99 -1.79 10.30
CA GLY A 33 -2.09 -2.75 10.37
C GLY A 33 -3.27 -2.44 9.45
N ALA A 34 -3.12 -1.54 8.47
CA ALA A 34 -4.15 -1.34 7.47
C ALA A 34 -4.25 -2.59 6.56
N PRO A 35 -5.46 -3.06 6.23
CA PRO A 35 -5.64 -4.26 5.41
C PRO A 35 -5.37 -3.94 3.92
N VAL A 36 -4.11 -3.88 3.51
CA VAL A 36 -3.76 -3.69 2.09
C VAL A 36 -4.05 -4.99 1.33
N ILE A 37 -4.77 -4.89 0.22
CA ILE A 37 -5.19 -6.04 -0.59
C ILE A 37 -4.64 -5.97 -2.02
N GLY A 38 -4.50 -7.13 -2.66
CA GLY A 38 -3.92 -7.27 -4.00
C GLY A 38 -2.43 -7.62 -3.97
N THR A 39 -1.67 -7.18 -4.98
CA THR A 39 -0.22 -7.40 -5.04
C THR A 39 0.46 -6.74 -3.85
N SER A 40 1.26 -7.52 -3.12
CA SER A 40 1.99 -7.06 -1.93
C SER A 40 2.93 -5.91 -2.30
N PRO A 41 3.10 -4.89 -1.44
CA PRO A 41 4.01 -3.77 -1.68
C PRO A 41 5.43 -4.24 -2.01
N ASP A 42 5.90 -5.27 -1.31
CA ASP A 42 7.21 -5.92 -1.52
C ASP A 42 7.40 -6.47 -2.94
N SER A 43 6.33 -7.04 -3.52
CA SER A 43 6.35 -7.56 -4.89
C SER A 43 6.37 -6.47 -5.95
N ILE A 44 5.84 -5.28 -5.64
CA ILE A 44 5.86 -4.13 -6.55
C ILE A 44 7.20 -3.41 -6.44
N ASP A 45 7.74 -3.25 -5.23
CA ASP A 45 9.08 -2.72 -4.97
C ASP A 45 10.14 -3.54 -5.72
N LEU A 46 10.09 -4.87 -5.64
CA LEU A 46 10.96 -5.79 -6.40
C LEU A 46 10.83 -5.64 -7.93
N ALA A 47 9.67 -5.23 -8.43
CA ALA A 47 9.45 -5.01 -9.85
C ALA A 47 10.00 -3.65 -10.32
N GLU A 48 9.90 -2.60 -9.50
CA GLU A 48 10.46 -1.27 -9.78
C GLU A 48 12.00 -1.24 -9.61
N ASP A 49 12.58 -2.02 -8.69
CA ASP A 49 14.05 -2.08 -8.46
C ASP A 49 14.83 -2.75 -9.63
N ARG A 50 14.12 -3.27 -10.65
CA ARG A 50 14.74 -3.84 -11.85
C ARG A 50 15.41 -2.79 -12.76
N GLU A 51 15.21 -1.50 -12.52
CA GLU A 51 15.93 -0.42 -13.21
C GLU A 51 17.23 -0.06 -12.48
N ARG A 52 18.26 -0.92 -12.58
CA ARG A 52 19.67 -0.47 -12.52
C ARG A 52 20.20 -0.17 -13.93
#